data_AF-A0A838PY88-F1
#
_entry.id   AF-A0A838PY88-F1
#
_cell.length_a   1.000
_cell.length_b   1.000
_cell.length_c   1.000
_cell.angle_alpha   90.00
_cell.angle_beta   90.00
_cell.angle_gamma   90.00
#
_symmetry.space_group_name_H-M   'P 1'
#
loop_
_entity.id
_entity.type
_entity.pdbx_description
1 polymer ?
#
loop_
_entity_poly.entity_id
_entity_poly.type
_entity_poly.pdbx_seq_one_letter_code
_entity_poly.pdbx_strand_id
1 'polypeptide(L)'
;GDGGGGGALGDGGDGAPDVRPDQVPADERRLAVHLLGLPVTLYRAMQQHDEALRREHTLLTLGDAASVAAPAGAVAQVVIAQLDAGLLGADAAGEESADLVGMVSGSDAQASARLLAMLEEADELARGGQLLTPPTLPEVRGCRRWWLGEVIAQSGGAAPTPWPAFTVDQPDDAPAEPDVSSGRLIDQLGDAIVVGDDRNRITHVNPAAARLLGWSPADLTGRRLTTIVPPRLREAHISGYTRYLVTGTPQLIGRPVKVPALRRDGTEVAVELLLSVFVDDSGRRSFVGSLRELAHRDETDTQRLLDRGLAAVEQIAANLSSPGASRALDELAGRAGDTLARALAWPFAAAWIIDEDAQRLRCAHIGEGADRYPAFGAMTRQQRLVPGAGLPGRVWQSGRPAWIPDIAADANFPRAAAALRHGLRSALAFPVKANPSGQPLAVVELLTDELIDLPAGLLTVLRTIGVLVGAAADPGPGPGAPPTAGGRPGGTPRSGPGGEAPQR
;
A
#
# COMPACT_ATOMS: atom_id res chain seq x y z
N GLY A 1 1.66 -92.51 -0.28
CA GLY A 1 2.44 -91.68 -1.21
C GLY A 1 1.84 -90.30 -1.12
N ASP A 2 2.57 -89.31 -0.60
CA ASP A 2 3.61 -88.57 -1.35
C ASP A 2 3.08 -88.11 -2.71
N GLY A 3 3.05 -86.83 -3.07
CA GLY A 3 3.59 -85.63 -2.45
C GLY A 3 3.88 -84.59 -3.56
N GLY A 4 3.60 -83.31 -3.29
CA GLY A 4 4.15 -82.11 -3.96
C GLY A 4 3.74 -81.86 -5.44
N GLY A 5 3.46 -80.65 -5.92
CA GLY A 5 3.64 -79.30 -5.39
C GLY A 5 3.88 -78.35 -6.59
N GLY A 6 3.31 -77.15 -6.58
CA GLY A 6 3.59 -76.11 -7.58
C GLY A 6 2.48 -75.07 -7.68
N GLY A 7 2.67 -73.91 -7.05
CA GLY A 7 1.73 -72.80 -7.07
C GLY A 7 1.77 -71.95 -8.34
N ALA A 8 0.70 -71.19 -8.57
CA ALA A 8 0.71 -69.98 -9.38
C ALA A 8 -0.41 -69.04 -8.91
N LEU A 9 -0.05 -67.76 -8.90
CA LEU A 9 -0.76 -66.59 -8.40
C LEU A 9 -2.12 -66.37 -9.11
N GLY A 10 -3.15 -66.00 -8.36
CA GLY A 10 -4.46 -65.59 -8.85
C GLY A 10 -5.00 -64.45 -7.99
N ASP A 11 -4.96 -63.27 -8.58
CA ASP A 11 -5.22 -61.93 -8.08
C ASP A 11 -6.54 -61.80 -7.27
N GLY A 12 -6.41 -61.31 -6.03
CA GLY A 12 -7.52 -60.81 -5.22
C GLY A 12 -7.56 -59.30 -5.34
N GLY A 13 -8.48 -58.79 -6.15
CA GLY A 13 -8.69 -57.36 -6.37
C GLY A 13 -10.15 -56.99 -6.10
N ASP A 14 -10.34 -56.34 -4.97
CA ASP A 14 -11.57 -55.82 -4.37
C ASP A 14 -12.40 -55.01 -5.38
N GLY A 15 -13.58 -55.53 -5.74
CA GLY A 15 -14.55 -54.83 -6.58
C GLY A 15 -15.28 -53.77 -5.77
N ALA A 16 -14.76 -52.55 -5.74
CA ALA A 16 -15.54 -51.39 -5.30
C ALA A 16 -16.81 -51.27 -6.17
N PRO A 17 -18.01 -51.12 -5.58
CA PRO A 17 -19.23 -51.01 -6.38
C PRO A 17 -19.20 -49.70 -7.18
N ASP A 18 -19.30 -49.83 -8.49
CA ASP A 18 -19.46 -48.76 -9.46
C ASP A 18 -20.87 -48.13 -9.28
N VAL A 19 -20.95 -47.09 -8.45
CA VAL A 19 -22.20 -46.35 -8.21
C VAL A 19 -22.49 -45.47 -9.42
N ARG A 20 -23.52 -45.83 -10.19
CA ARG A 20 -24.01 -45.01 -11.30
C ARG A 20 -24.48 -43.64 -10.77
N PRO A 21 -24.21 -42.52 -11.48
CA PRO A 21 -24.56 -41.15 -11.03
C PRO A 21 -26.06 -40.93 -10.80
N ASP A 22 -26.92 -41.82 -11.31
CA ASP A 22 -28.38 -41.77 -11.13
C ASP A 22 -28.87 -42.38 -9.79
N GLN A 23 -27.99 -42.96 -8.97
CA GLN A 23 -28.34 -43.58 -7.68
C GLN A 23 -28.05 -42.71 -6.45
N VAL A 24 -27.48 -41.52 -6.62
CA VAL A 24 -27.30 -40.55 -5.53
C VAL A 24 -28.66 -39.96 -5.17
N PRO A 25 -29.13 -40.04 -3.91
CA PRO A 25 -30.36 -39.39 -3.46
C PRO A 25 -30.37 -37.92 -3.89
N ALA A 26 -31.53 -37.38 -4.29
CA ALA A 26 -31.63 -36.00 -4.78
C ALA A 26 -31.08 -34.96 -3.78
N ASP A 27 -31.06 -35.28 -2.49
CA ASP A 27 -30.56 -34.46 -1.38
C ASP A 27 -29.01 -34.39 -1.32
N GLU A 28 -28.30 -35.36 -1.91
CA GLU A 28 -26.83 -35.42 -1.98
C GLU A 28 -26.25 -34.86 -3.29
N ARG A 29 -27.11 -34.44 -4.25
CA ARG A 29 -26.64 -33.78 -5.47
C ARG A 29 -26.06 -32.42 -5.11
N ARG A 30 -24.76 -32.26 -5.37
CA ARG A 30 -24.07 -30.98 -5.19
C ARG A 30 -24.34 -30.06 -6.38
N LEU A 31 -24.83 -28.87 -6.09
CA LEU A 31 -25.06 -27.78 -7.04
C LEU A 31 -23.91 -26.77 -6.94
N ALA A 32 -23.53 -26.20 -8.08
CA ALA A 32 -22.59 -25.10 -8.10
C ALA A 32 -23.31 -23.82 -7.71
N VAL A 33 -22.81 -23.15 -6.66
CA VAL A 33 -23.25 -21.82 -6.23
C VAL A 33 -22.16 -20.83 -6.60
N HIS A 34 -22.54 -19.76 -7.30
CA HIS A 34 -21.65 -18.70 -7.76
C HIS A 34 -21.82 -17.45 -6.90
N LEU A 35 -20.76 -17.03 -6.20
CA LEU A 35 -20.71 -15.72 -5.54
C LEU A 35 -19.95 -14.77 -6.44
N LEU A 36 -20.62 -13.75 -6.96
CA LEU A 36 -20.05 -12.81 -7.92
C LEU A 36 -19.70 -11.49 -7.21
N GLY A 37 -18.42 -11.13 -7.16
CA GLY A 37 -17.91 -9.91 -6.56
C GLY A 37 -17.90 -9.90 -5.03
N LEU A 38 -17.64 -11.03 -4.37
CA LEU A 38 -17.59 -11.12 -2.90
C LEU A 38 -16.50 -10.16 -2.35
N PRO A 39 -16.85 -9.15 -1.52
CA PRO A 39 -15.87 -8.21 -0.98
C PRO A 39 -14.99 -8.90 0.08
N VAL A 40 -13.71 -9.13 -0.23
CA VAL A 40 -12.84 -10.03 0.53
C VAL A 40 -12.66 -9.55 1.97
N THR A 41 -12.32 -8.27 2.14
CA THR A 41 -12.05 -7.69 3.48
C THR A 41 -13.31 -7.59 4.34
N LEU A 42 -14.45 -7.26 3.72
CA LEU A 42 -15.75 -7.17 4.40
C LEU A 42 -16.23 -8.55 4.83
N TYR A 43 -16.11 -9.56 3.95
CA TYR A 43 -16.43 -10.95 4.28
C TYR A 43 -15.60 -11.46 5.47
N ARG A 44 -14.29 -11.18 5.50
CA ARG A 44 -13.43 -11.57 6.64
C ARG A 44 -13.86 -10.91 7.95
N ALA A 45 -14.17 -9.62 7.93
CA ALA A 45 -14.66 -8.90 9.12
C ALA A 45 -16.03 -9.43 9.58
N MET A 46 -16.91 -9.75 8.63
CA MET A 46 -18.21 -10.38 8.87
C MET A 46 -18.07 -11.74 9.53
N GLN A 47 -17.22 -12.64 9.02
CA GLN A 47 -17.01 -13.97 9.61
C GLN A 47 -16.54 -13.89 11.07
N GLN A 48 -15.63 -12.96 11.39
CA GLN A 48 -15.19 -12.73 12.77
C GLN A 48 -16.32 -12.26 13.69
N HIS A 49 -17.19 -11.40 13.16
CA HIS A 49 -18.33 -10.88 13.90
C HIS A 49 -19.42 -11.94 14.10
N ASP A 50 -19.75 -12.70 13.05
CA ASP A 50 -20.71 -13.79 13.09
C ASP A 50 -20.27 -14.89 14.06
N GLU A 51 -18.98 -15.19 14.12
CA GLU A 51 -18.42 -16.12 15.09
C GLU A 51 -18.60 -15.64 16.54
N ALA A 52 -18.44 -14.34 16.80
CA ALA A 52 -18.67 -13.76 18.12
C ALA A 52 -20.15 -13.84 18.52
N LEU A 53 -21.07 -13.46 17.62
CA LEU A 53 -22.51 -13.57 17.83
C LEU A 53 -22.94 -15.02 18.09
N ARG A 54 -22.47 -15.96 17.25
CA ARG A 54 -22.78 -17.39 17.37
C ARG A 54 -22.33 -17.94 18.72
N ARG A 55 -21.13 -17.57 19.17
CA ARG A 55 -20.57 -18.02 20.45
C ARG A 55 -21.46 -17.55 21.61
N GLU A 56 -21.81 -16.28 21.66
CA GLU A 56 -22.62 -15.75 22.76
C GLU A 56 -24.08 -16.23 22.70
N HIS A 57 -24.68 -16.28 21.52
CA HIS A 57 -26.01 -16.85 21.32
C HIS A 57 -26.06 -18.31 21.81
N THR A 58 -25.07 -19.13 21.42
CA THR A 58 -24.98 -20.52 21.90
C THR A 58 -24.89 -20.58 23.42
N LEU A 59 -24.08 -19.71 24.05
CA LEU A 59 -23.94 -19.66 25.50
C LEU A 59 -25.27 -19.31 26.20
N LEU A 60 -26.08 -18.42 25.62
CA LEU A 60 -27.41 -18.09 26.15
C LEU A 60 -28.40 -19.26 26.02
N THR A 61 -28.36 -20.01 24.92
CA THR A 61 -29.31 -21.10 24.67
C THR A 61 -28.91 -22.43 25.32
N LEU A 62 -27.68 -22.57 25.85
CA LEU A 62 -27.22 -23.77 26.58
C LEU A 62 -28.09 -24.13 27.80
N GLY A 63 -28.85 -23.18 28.35
CA GLY A 63 -29.78 -23.43 29.45
C GLY A 63 -31.09 -24.12 29.05
N ASP A 64 -31.39 -24.19 27.75
CA ASP A 64 -32.66 -24.71 27.24
C ASP A 64 -32.45 -26.13 26.68
N ALA A 65 -32.77 -27.15 27.49
CA ALA A 65 -32.49 -28.56 27.22
C ALA A 65 -33.15 -29.12 25.94
N ALA A 66 -34.08 -28.37 25.33
CA ALA A 66 -34.72 -28.71 24.06
C ALA A 66 -34.00 -28.16 22.81
N SER A 67 -33.00 -27.26 22.97
CA SER A 67 -32.32 -26.59 21.84
C SER A 67 -31.01 -27.27 21.40
N VAL A 68 -30.62 -28.39 22.02
CA VAL A 68 -29.46 -29.21 21.60
C VAL A 68 -29.80 -30.02 20.35
N ALA A 69 -30.41 -29.39 19.34
CA ALA A 69 -30.35 -29.87 17.98
C ALA A 69 -28.88 -29.77 17.53
N ALA A 70 -28.37 -30.82 16.87
CA ALA A 70 -27.02 -30.83 16.32
C ALA A 70 -26.67 -29.47 15.67
N PRO A 71 -25.51 -28.89 15.99
CA PRO A 71 -25.28 -27.47 15.87
C PRO A 71 -25.45 -27.07 14.41
N ALA A 72 -26.39 -26.16 14.12
CA ALA A 72 -26.49 -25.53 12.79
C ALA A 72 -25.11 -25.00 12.32
N GLY A 73 -24.22 -24.66 13.27
CA GLY A 73 -22.85 -24.27 13.04
C GLY A 73 -21.89 -25.34 12.48
N ALA A 74 -22.11 -26.65 12.67
CA ALA A 74 -21.20 -27.66 12.12
C ALA A 74 -21.42 -27.93 10.62
N VAL A 75 -22.66 -27.78 10.13
CA VAL A 75 -23.00 -28.05 8.73
C VAL A 75 -22.72 -26.84 7.84
N ALA A 76 -23.02 -25.62 8.30
CA ALA A 76 -22.67 -24.40 7.56
C ALA A 76 -21.14 -24.18 7.43
N GLN A 77 -20.35 -24.82 8.29
CA GLN A 77 -18.89 -24.76 8.29
C GLN A 77 -18.27 -25.32 7.01
N VAL A 78 -18.96 -26.24 6.32
CA VAL A 78 -18.50 -26.78 5.04
C VAL A 78 -18.50 -25.71 3.96
N VAL A 79 -19.58 -24.92 3.86
CA VAL A 79 -19.68 -23.83 2.89
C VAL A 79 -18.67 -22.74 3.22
N ILE A 80 -18.56 -22.35 4.49
CA ILE A 80 -17.59 -21.36 4.95
C ILE A 80 -16.16 -21.81 4.62
N ALA A 81 -15.81 -23.07 4.87
CA ALA A 81 -14.48 -23.61 4.57
C ALA A 81 -14.17 -23.61 3.07
N GLN A 82 -15.15 -23.91 2.22
CA GLN A 82 -14.99 -23.82 0.76
C GLN A 82 -14.73 -22.38 0.31
N LEU A 83 -15.49 -21.42 0.84
CA LEU A 83 -15.29 -20.00 0.55
C LEU A 83 -13.93 -19.51 1.04
N ASP A 84 -13.55 -19.87 2.27
CA ASP A 84 -12.26 -19.51 2.85
C ASP A 84 -11.10 -20.07 2.03
N ALA A 85 -11.21 -21.31 1.54
CA ALA A 85 -10.23 -21.92 0.65
C ALA A 85 -10.15 -21.20 -0.71
N GLY A 86 -11.31 -20.83 -1.29
CA GLY A 86 -11.37 -20.07 -2.54
C GLY A 86 -10.75 -18.68 -2.43
N LEU A 87 -10.82 -18.07 -1.25
CA LEU A 87 -10.26 -16.74 -0.98
C LEU A 87 -8.74 -16.73 -0.73
N LEU A 88 -8.09 -17.88 -0.51
CA LEU A 88 -6.64 -17.92 -0.27
C LEU A 88 -5.82 -17.30 -1.42
N GLY A 89 -6.29 -17.47 -2.67
CA GLY A 89 -5.66 -16.87 -3.84
C GLY A 89 -5.85 -15.35 -3.90
N ALA A 90 -7.07 -14.88 -3.65
CA ALA A 90 -7.41 -13.46 -3.62
C ALA A 90 -6.64 -12.71 -2.51
N ASP A 91 -6.47 -13.34 -1.34
CA ASP A 91 -5.67 -12.80 -0.23
C ASP A 91 -4.19 -12.64 -0.62
N ALA A 92 -3.61 -13.62 -1.32
CA ALA A 92 -2.21 -13.55 -1.78
C ALA A 92 -2.00 -12.50 -2.88
N ALA A 93 -3.02 -12.28 -3.72
CA ALA A 93 -3.00 -11.29 -4.80
C ALA A 93 -3.37 -9.88 -4.34
N GLY A 94 -3.96 -9.72 -3.14
CA GLY A 94 -4.44 -8.44 -2.63
C GLY A 94 -5.69 -7.93 -3.35
N GLU A 95 -6.55 -8.83 -3.83
CA GLU A 95 -7.78 -8.50 -4.55
C GLU A 95 -8.84 -7.93 -3.59
N GLU A 96 -9.53 -6.87 -4.02
CA GLU A 96 -10.61 -6.23 -3.22
C GLU A 96 -11.90 -7.08 -3.21
N SER A 97 -12.15 -7.80 -4.32
CA SER A 97 -13.32 -8.65 -4.52
C SER A 97 -12.95 -9.93 -5.26
N ALA A 98 -13.67 -11.03 -4.99
CA ALA A 98 -13.43 -12.31 -5.65
C ALA A 98 -14.74 -12.94 -6.18
N ASP A 99 -14.65 -13.58 -7.36
CA ASP A 99 -15.69 -14.47 -7.87
C ASP A 99 -15.39 -15.90 -7.42
N LEU A 100 -16.34 -16.52 -6.71
CA LEU A 100 -16.17 -17.85 -6.12
C LEU A 100 -17.23 -18.81 -6.63
N VAL A 101 -16.84 -20.09 -6.74
CA VAL A 101 -17.76 -21.20 -7.03
C VAL A 101 -17.63 -22.23 -5.92
N GLY A 102 -18.72 -22.46 -5.20
CA GLY A 102 -18.83 -23.47 -4.14
C GLY A 102 -19.75 -24.61 -4.57
N MET A 103 -19.46 -25.83 -4.10
CA MET A 103 -20.33 -26.99 -4.32
C MET A 103 -21.18 -27.24 -3.07
N VAL A 104 -22.49 -27.09 -3.21
CA VAL A 104 -23.47 -27.06 -2.11
C VAL A 104 -24.52 -28.16 -2.30
N SER A 105 -24.77 -28.96 -1.27
CA SER A 105 -25.89 -29.94 -1.24
C SER A 105 -27.18 -29.32 -0.70
N GLY A 106 -28.32 -30.03 -0.83
CA GLY A 106 -29.58 -29.59 -0.22
C GLY A 106 -29.47 -29.39 1.30
N SER A 107 -28.71 -30.26 1.96
CA SER A 107 -28.42 -30.16 3.40
C SER A 107 -27.60 -28.91 3.78
N ASP A 108 -26.64 -28.52 2.95
CA ASP A 108 -25.81 -27.31 3.15
C ASP A 108 -26.66 -26.03 3.00
N ALA A 109 -27.60 -26.00 2.06
CA ALA A 109 -28.53 -24.89 1.88
C ALA A 109 -29.48 -24.73 3.09
N GLN A 110 -30.02 -25.84 3.60
CA GLN A 110 -30.84 -25.82 4.82
C GLN A 110 -30.04 -25.40 6.06
N ALA A 111 -28.76 -25.80 6.15
CA ALA A 111 -27.88 -25.34 7.21
C ALA A 111 -27.59 -23.84 7.10
N SER A 112 -27.38 -23.33 5.89
CA SER A 112 -27.16 -21.90 5.63
C SER A 112 -28.39 -21.06 6.02
N ALA A 113 -29.59 -21.54 5.73
CA ALA A 113 -30.84 -20.89 6.16
C ALA A 113 -30.99 -20.84 7.69
N ARG A 114 -30.66 -21.93 8.39
CA ARG A 114 -30.68 -21.97 9.86
C ARG A 114 -29.62 -21.05 10.47
N LEU A 115 -28.42 -21.01 9.88
CA LEU A 115 -27.35 -20.10 10.32
C LEU A 115 -27.78 -18.64 10.15
N LEU A 116 -28.37 -18.28 9.01
CA LEU A 116 -28.87 -16.92 8.77
C LEU A 116 -29.90 -16.51 9.84
N ALA A 117 -30.91 -17.35 10.09
CA ALA A 117 -31.94 -17.06 11.09
C ALA A 117 -31.36 -16.89 12.51
N MET A 118 -30.45 -17.77 12.92
CA MET A 118 -29.77 -17.67 14.22
C MET A 118 -28.93 -16.40 14.34
N LEU A 119 -28.21 -16.01 13.27
CA LEU A 119 -27.41 -14.78 13.28
C LEU A 119 -28.29 -13.52 13.30
N GLU A 120 -29.45 -13.54 12.66
CA GLU A 120 -30.43 -12.45 12.74
C GLU A 120 -31.01 -12.30 14.15
N GLU A 121 -31.36 -13.42 14.79
CA GLU A 121 -31.80 -13.44 16.20
C GLU A 121 -30.71 -12.93 17.14
N ALA A 122 -29.47 -13.44 17.01
CA ALA A 122 -28.34 -12.99 17.81
C ALA A 122 -28.08 -11.48 17.65
N ASP A 123 -28.22 -10.93 16.44
CA ASP A 123 -28.05 -9.50 16.19
C ASP A 123 -29.21 -8.65 16.74
N GLU A 124 -30.44 -9.18 16.84
CA GLU A 124 -31.52 -8.54 17.62
C GLU A 124 -31.18 -8.47 19.10
N LEU A 125 -30.68 -9.57 19.68
CA LEU A 125 -30.25 -9.63 21.09
C LEU A 125 -29.09 -8.63 21.37
N ALA A 126 -28.13 -8.53 20.45
CA ALA A 126 -27.05 -7.55 20.53
C ALA A 126 -27.57 -6.11 20.52
N ARG A 127 -28.55 -5.79 19.66
CA ARG A 127 -29.20 -4.47 19.64
C ARG A 127 -29.99 -4.17 20.91
N GLY A 128 -30.56 -5.19 21.52
CA GLY A 128 -31.21 -5.11 22.84
C GLY A 128 -30.24 -5.00 24.01
N GLY A 129 -28.92 -5.02 23.79
CA GLY A 129 -27.91 -4.97 24.84
C GLY A 129 -27.80 -6.25 25.67
N GLN A 130 -28.31 -7.37 25.15
CA GLN A 130 -28.28 -8.68 25.82
C GLN A 130 -27.00 -9.48 25.53
N LEU A 131 -26.25 -9.07 24.49
CA LEU A 131 -24.94 -9.62 24.14
C LEU A 131 -23.83 -8.60 24.45
N LEU A 132 -22.64 -9.10 24.76
CA LEU A 132 -21.40 -8.31 24.84
C LEU A 132 -20.88 -7.96 23.45
N THR A 133 -21.12 -8.83 22.47
CA THR A 133 -20.85 -8.55 21.07
C THR A 133 -21.72 -7.38 20.60
N PRO A 134 -21.13 -6.30 20.05
CA PRO A 134 -21.89 -5.13 19.63
C PRO A 134 -22.82 -5.46 18.46
N PRO A 135 -23.86 -4.63 18.22
CA PRO A 135 -24.72 -4.77 17.04
C PRO A 135 -23.95 -4.87 15.72
N THR A 136 -24.39 -5.74 14.82
CA THR A 136 -23.81 -5.84 13.48
C THR A 136 -24.08 -4.55 12.71
N LEU A 137 -23.04 -3.95 12.11
CA LEU A 137 -23.21 -2.81 11.21
C LEU A 137 -24.08 -3.21 10.00
N PRO A 138 -24.94 -2.32 9.47
CA PRO A 138 -25.84 -2.64 8.36
C PRO A 138 -25.13 -3.24 7.14
N GLU A 139 -23.91 -2.77 6.84
CA GLU A 139 -23.10 -3.24 5.73
C GLU A 139 -22.64 -4.69 5.94
N VAL A 140 -22.21 -5.02 7.15
CA VAL A 140 -21.82 -6.38 7.53
C VAL A 140 -23.03 -7.32 7.52
N ARG A 141 -24.18 -6.84 8.03
CA ARG A 141 -25.45 -7.58 8.00
C ARG A 141 -25.91 -7.86 6.56
N GLY A 142 -25.80 -6.88 5.67
CA GLY A 142 -26.18 -7.05 4.27
C GLY A 142 -25.24 -7.99 3.52
N CYS A 143 -23.93 -7.96 3.81
CA CYS A 143 -22.96 -8.95 3.31
C CYS A 143 -23.37 -10.36 3.71
N ARG A 144 -23.65 -10.57 5.00
CA ARG A 144 -24.15 -11.85 5.56
C ARG A 144 -25.41 -12.34 4.86
N ARG A 145 -26.42 -11.47 4.74
CA ARG A 145 -27.70 -11.78 4.09
C ARG A 145 -27.50 -12.15 2.62
N TRP A 146 -26.64 -11.44 1.91
CA TRP A 146 -26.39 -11.69 0.50
C TRP A 146 -25.73 -13.05 0.28
N TRP A 147 -24.58 -13.35 0.90
CA TRP A 147 -23.86 -14.59 0.57
C TRP A 147 -24.62 -15.85 1.02
N LEU A 148 -25.24 -15.83 2.21
CA LEU A 148 -26.10 -16.94 2.65
C LEU A 148 -27.36 -17.02 1.78
N GLY A 149 -27.91 -15.87 1.38
CA GLY A 149 -29.03 -15.77 0.45
C GLY A 149 -28.73 -16.39 -0.91
N GLU A 150 -27.56 -16.14 -1.49
CA GLU A 150 -27.12 -16.73 -2.75
C GLU A 150 -27.02 -18.26 -2.65
N VAL A 151 -26.46 -18.78 -1.55
CA VAL A 151 -26.42 -20.23 -1.30
C VAL A 151 -27.82 -20.82 -1.25
N ILE A 152 -28.75 -20.18 -0.55
CA ILE A 152 -30.13 -20.67 -0.40
C ILE A 152 -30.89 -20.57 -1.74
N ALA A 153 -30.80 -19.43 -2.42
CA ALA A 153 -31.56 -19.13 -3.62
C ALA A 153 -31.10 -19.97 -4.82
N GLN A 154 -29.79 -20.06 -5.07
CA GLN A 154 -29.24 -20.85 -6.18
C GLN A 154 -29.46 -22.36 -5.96
N SER A 155 -29.47 -22.83 -4.71
CA SER A 155 -29.88 -24.21 -4.39
C SER A 155 -31.35 -24.50 -4.75
N GLY A 156 -32.18 -23.46 -4.81
CA GLY A 156 -33.56 -23.50 -5.31
C GLY A 156 -33.70 -23.27 -6.82
N GLY A 157 -32.59 -23.11 -7.55
CA GLY A 157 -32.58 -22.89 -9.00
C GLY A 157 -32.62 -21.42 -9.45
N ALA A 158 -32.43 -20.47 -8.54
CA ALA A 158 -32.29 -19.06 -8.92
C ALA A 158 -30.96 -18.81 -9.66
N ALA A 159 -30.92 -17.78 -10.49
CA ALA A 159 -29.68 -17.30 -11.12
C ALA A 159 -28.84 -16.49 -10.10
N PRO A 160 -27.50 -16.51 -10.21
CA PRO A 160 -26.63 -15.76 -9.30
C PRO A 160 -26.82 -14.25 -9.42
N THR A 161 -26.79 -13.54 -8.30
CA THR A 161 -26.84 -12.07 -8.25
C THR A 161 -25.50 -11.49 -7.80
N PRO A 162 -24.92 -10.52 -8.54
CA PRO A 162 -23.69 -9.86 -8.10
C PRO A 162 -23.86 -9.09 -6.79
N TRP A 163 -22.78 -9.01 -6.02
CA TRP A 163 -22.71 -8.15 -4.84
C TRP A 163 -23.05 -6.70 -5.23
N PRO A 164 -24.11 -6.10 -4.66
CA PRO A 164 -24.61 -4.82 -5.16
C PRO A 164 -23.73 -3.61 -4.80
N ALA A 165 -22.73 -3.78 -3.93
CA ALA A 165 -21.97 -2.72 -3.25
C ALA A 165 -22.86 -1.71 -2.50
N PHE A 166 -22.46 -1.27 -1.30
CA PHE A 166 -23.34 -0.42 -0.50
C PHE A 166 -23.43 1.02 -1.02
N THR A 167 -24.65 1.46 -1.30
CA THR A 167 -25.00 2.87 -1.46
C THR A 167 -25.28 3.47 -0.07
N VAL A 168 -24.56 4.53 0.27
CA VAL A 168 -24.77 5.32 1.48
C VAL A 168 -26.10 6.03 1.36
N ASP A 169 -27.19 5.47 1.91
CA ASP A 169 -28.38 6.20 2.36
C ASP A 169 -29.50 5.24 2.83
N GLN A 170 -29.28 4.53 3.93
CA GLN A 170 -30.41 4.17 4.79
C GLN A 170 -30.14 4.66 6.21
N PRO A 171 -30.87 5.70 6.68
CA PRO A 171 -30.91 6.01 8.10
C PRO A 171 -31.53 4.81 8.82
N ASP A 172 -30.75 4.10 9.65
CA ASP A 172 -31.32 3.17 10.62
C ASP A 172 -32.15 3.97 11.64
N ASP A 173 -33.25 3.39 12.09
CA ASP A 173 -34.26 3.99 12.96
C ASP A 173 -33.71 4.39 14.35
N ALA A 174 -34.23 5.51 14.83
CA ALA A 174 -34.01 6.21 16.09
C ALA A 174 -32.76 7.13 16.17
N PRO A 175 -32.96 8.46 16.39
CA PRO A 175 -31.86 9.34 16.76
C PRO A 175 -31.33 8.96 18.14
N ALA A 176 -30.01 8.74 18.25
CA ALA A 176 -29.36 8.70 19.55
C ALA A 176 -29.44 10.10 20.18
N GLU A 177 -29.84 10.18 21.44
CA GLU A 177 -29.76 11.45 22.18
C GLU A 177 -28.30 11.90 22.24
N PRO A 178 -27.96 13.13 21.81
CA PRO A 178 -26.60 13.61 21.87
C PRO A 178 -26.15 13.68 23.34
N ASP A 179 -24.98 13.12 23.65
CA ASP A 179 -24.34 13.31 24.95
C ASP A 179 -23.79 14.75 25.01
N VAL A 180 -24.62 15.66 25.51
CA VAL A 180 -24.38 17.12 25.52
C VAL A 180 -23.24 17.52 26.49
N SER A 181 -22.82 16.64 27.40
CA SER A 181 -21.92 17.01 28.50
C SER A 181 -20.46 17.27 28.06
N SER A 182 -19.96 16.54 27.06
CA SER A 182 -18.57 16.64 26.60
C SER A 182 -18.36 17.57 25.40
N GLY A 183 -19.43 17.91 24.66
CA GLY A 183 -19.34 18.68 23.41
C GLY A 183 -18.78 20.10 23.58
N ARG A 184 -19.11 20.79 24.69
CA ARG A 184 -18.73 22.20 24.87
C ARG A 184 -17.23 22.43 25.03
N LEU A 185 -16.47 21.44 25.52
CA LEU A 185 -15.01 21.53 25.62
C LEU A 185 -14.36 21.26 24.26
N ILE A 186 -14.90 20.29 23.51
CA ILE A 186 -14.39 19.91 22.19
C ILE A 186 -14.65 21.04 21.16
N ASP A 187 -15.75 21.78 21.32
CA ASP A 187 -16.09 22.94 20.48
C ASP A 187 -15.06 24.08 20.54
N GLN A 188 -14.32 24.17 21.65
CA GLN A 188 -13.30 25.22 21.86
C GLN A 188 -11.92 24.82 21.32
N LEU A 189 -11.73 23.55 20.95
CA LEU A 189 -10.45 23.07 20.42
C LEU A 189 -10.22 23.61 19.00
N GLY A 190 -8.98 24.04 18.74
CA GLY A 190 -8.57 24.52 17.42
C GLY A 190 -8.42 23.41 16.37
N ASP A 191 -8.14 22.18 16.83
CA ASP A 191 -8.00 21.00 15.99
C ASP A 191 -9.36 20.51 15.49
N ALA A 192 -9.41 20.00 14.26
CA ALA A 192 -10.63 19.42 13.71
C ALA A 192 -10.90 18.05 14.34
N ILE A 193 -12.02 17.92 15.06
CA ILE A 193 -12.38 16.70 15.79
C ILE A 193 -13.75 16.19 15.34
N VAL A 194 -13.79 14.89 15.03
CA VAL A 194 -15.00 14.12 14.77
C VAL A 194 -15.08 12.97 15.78
N VAL A 195 -16.24 12.78 16.39
CA VAL A 195 -16.50 11.70 17.33
C VAL A 195 -17.55 10.76 16.74
N GLY A 196 -17.33 9.45 16.84
CA GLY A 196 -18.33 8.45 16.46
C GLY A 196 -18.53 7.35 17.51
N ASP A 197 -19.65 6.64 17.40
CA ASP A 197 -20.07 5.56 18.31
C ASP A 197 -19.79 4.16 17.75
N ASP A 198 -20.06 3.12 18.52
CA ASP A 198 -19.93 1.71 18.09
C ASP A 198 -20.80 1.34 16.88
N ARG A 199 -21.82 2.14 16.54
CA ARG A 199 -22.67 2.01 15.35
C ARG A 199 -22.14 2.80 14.16
N ASN A 200 -20.88 3.24 14.19
CA ASN A 200 -20.24 4.00 13.11
C ASN A 200 -20.99 5.30 12.79
N ARG A 201 -21.75 5.86 13.73
CA ARG A 201 -22.45 7.13 13.60
C ARG A 201 -21.62 8.24 14.21
N ILE A 202 -21.67 9.41 13.58
CA ILE A 202 -21.04 10.63 14.06
C ILE A 202 -21.90 11.17 15.19
N THR A 203 -21.38 11.15 16.42
CA THR A 203 -22.08 11.67 17.60
C THR A 203 -21.75 13.13 17.88
N HIS A 204 -20.59 13.61 17.40
CA HIS A 204 -20.19 14.99 17.56
C HIS A 204 -19.21 15.45 16.47
N VAL A 205 -19.35 16.70 16.04
CA VAL A 205 -18.44 17.38 15.11
C VAL A 205 -18.19 18.77 15.63
N ASN A 206 -16.93 19.11 15.90
CA ASN A 206 -16.60 20.44 16.38
C ASN A 206 -16.55 21.47 15.22
N PRO A 207 -16.56 22.78 15.52
CA PRO A 207 -16.54 23.82 14.49
C PRO A 207 -15.34 23.76 13.55
N ALA A 208 -14.17 23.28 14.02
CA ALA A 208 -12.98 23.13 13.19
C ALA A 208 -13.13 22.00 12.15
N ALA A 209 -13.65 20.85 12.54
CA ALA A 209 -13.94 19.75 11.62
C ALA A 209 -15.04 20.11 10.62
N ALA A 210 -16.08 20.81 11.08
CA ALA A 210 -17.14 21.32 10.20
C ALA A 210 -16.58 22.20 9.08
N ARG A 211 -15.67 23.13 9.40
CA ARG A 211 -14.98 23.97 8.41
C ARG A 211 -14.10 23.15 7.46
N LEU A 212 -13.29 22.23 7.98
CA LEU A 212 -12.39 21.38 7.19
C LEU A 212 -13.14 20.53 6.14
N LEU A 213 -14.26 19.94 6.57
CA LEU A 213 -15.05 19.00 5.77
C LEU A 213 -16.15 19.69 4.94
N GLY A 214 -16.38 20.99 5.14
CA GLY A 214 -17.43 21.75 4.44
C GLY A 214 -18.85 21.38 4.84
N TRP A 215 -19.04 20.86 6.05
CA TRP A 215 -20.35 20.48 6.59
C TRP A 215 -20.82 21.45 7.68
N SER A 216 -22.13 21.56 7.88
CA SER A 216 -22.64 22.10 9.15
C SER A 216 -22.60 20.98 10.22
N PRO A 217 -22.31 21.30 11.50
CA PRO A 217 -22.32 20.30 12.57
C PRO A 217 -23.67 19.57 12.69
N ALA A 218 -24.78 20.29 12.45
CA ALA A 218 -26.13 19.74 12.51
C ALA A 218 -26.42 18.76 11.35
N ASP A 219 -25.88 19.02 10.16
CA ASP A 219 -26.09 18.13 9.01
C ASP A 219 -25.23 16.87 9.08
N LEU A 220 -24.07 16.93 9.73
CA LEU A 220 -23.10 15.83 9.78
C LEU A 220 -23.28 14.93 11.00
N THR A 221 -23.69 15.49 12.14
CA THR A 221 -24.06 14.71 13.32
C THR A 221 -25.24 13.77 13.02
N GLY A 222 -25.18 12.53 13.51
CA GLY A 222 -26.16 11.46 13.27
C GLY A 222 -25.92 10.65 11.99
N ARG A 223 -25.16 11.20 11.03
CA ARG A 223 -24.75 10.47 9.82
C ARG A 223 -23.69 9.42 10.13
N ARG A 224 -23.44 8.53 9.18
CA ARG A 224 -22.38 7.51 9.28
C ARG A 224 -21.01 8.14 9.09
N LEU A 225 -19.98 7.62 9.75
CA LEU A 225 -18.59 8.01 9.52
C LEU A 225 -18.18 7.81 8.05
N THR A 226 -18.78 6.84 7.36
CA THR A 226 -18.59 6.61 5.91
C THR A 226 -19.01 7.80 5.03
N THR A 227 -19.82 8.74 5.53
CA THR A 227 -20.17 9.98 4.83
C THR A 227 -18.94 10.84 4.52
N ILE A 228 -17.93 10.84 5.41
CA ILE A 228 -16.68 11.60 5.24
C ILE A 228 -15.52 10.73 4.75
N VAL A 229 -15.80 9.49 4.34
CA VAL A 229 -14.82 8.54 3.78
C VAL A 229 -15.08 8.41 2.27
N PRO A 230 -14.05 8.56 1.41
CA PRO A 230 -14.20 8.36 -0.03
C PRO A 230 -14.79 6.98 -0.37
N PRO A 231 -15.64 6.86 -1.41
CA PRO A 231 -16.35 5.62 -1.74
C PRO A 231 -15.44 4.37 -1.79
N ARG A 232 -14.28 4.49 -2.45
CA ARG A 232 -13.27 3.43 -2.60
C ARG A 232 -12.66 2.93 -1.27
N LEU A 233 -12.77 3.70 -0.19
CA LEU A 233 -12.22 3.36 1.13
C LEU A 233 -13.30 2.91 2.13
N ARG A 234 -14.58 2.98 1.77
CA ARG A 234 -15.68 2.70 2.72
C ARG A 234 -15.69 1.25 3.18
N GLU A 235 -15.49 0.29 2.28
CA GLU A 235 -15.46 -1.13 2.66
C GLU A 235 -14.30 -1.45 3.59
N ALA A 236 -13.11 -0.92 3.29
CA ALA A 236 -11.93 -1.06 4.15
C ALA A 236 -12.16 -0.43 5.54
N HIS A 237 -12.79 0.75 5.60
CA HIS A 237 -13.17 1.41 6.84
C HIS A 237 -14.14 0.56 7.67
N ILE A 238 -15.24 0.09 7.08
CA ILE A 238 -16.23 -0.76 7.75
C ILE A 238 -15.62 -2.06 8.25
N SER A 239 -14.76 -2.69 7.44
CA SER A 239 -14.07 -3.93 7.79
C SER A 239 -13.12 -3.72 8.97
N GLY A 240 -12.34 -2.64 8.96
CA GLY A 240 -11.46 -2.26 10.06
C GLY A 240 -12.22 -1.95 11.34
N TYR A 241 -13.34 -1.22 11.22
CA TYR A 241 -14.21 -0.84 12.33
C TYR A 241 -14.80 -2.07 13.02
N THR A 242 -15.43 -2.95 12.24
CA THR A 242 -16.05 -4.20 12.71
C THR A 242 -15.04 -5.09 13.40
N ARG A 243 -13.86 -5.28 12.81
CA ARG A 243 -12.78 -6.07 13.42
C ARG A 243 -12.35 -5.49 14.76
N TYR A 244 -12.20 -4.17 14.87
CA TYR A 244 -11.82 -3.54 16.13
C TYR A 244 -12.91 -3.72 17.20
N LEU A 245 -14.18 -3.58 16.83
CA LEU A 245 -15.30 -3.74 17.75
C LEU A 245 -15.37 -5.13 18.38
N VAL A 246 -14.98 -6.17 17.63
CA VAL A 246 -14.98 -7.58 18.06
C VAL A 246 -13.68 -7.94 18.79
N THR A 247 -12.52 -7.54 18.27
CA THR A 247 -11.20 -8.02 18.75
C THR A 247 -10.52 -7.09 19.74
N GLY A 248 -10.94 -5.82 19.81
CA GLY A 248 -10.27 -4.76 20.57
C GLY A 248 -8.84 -4.43 20.07
N THR A 249 -8.38 -5.06 18.99
CA THR A 249 -6.99 -4.92 18.53
C THR A 249 -6.86 -3.77 17.53
N PRO A 250 -6.14 -2.69 17.88
CA PRO A 250 -6.01 -1.53 17.02
C PRO A 250 -5.02 -1.77 15.88
N GLN A 251 -5.39 -1.38 14.65
CA GLN A 251 -4.43 -1.26 13.53
C GLN A 251 -4.00 0.20 13.28
N LEU A 252 -4.90 1.16 13.47
CA LEU A 252 -4.67 2.58 13.21
C LEU A 252 -4.71 3.46 14.48
N ILE A 253 -5.13 2.92 15.63
CA ILE A 253 -5.31 3.71 16.86
C ILE A 253 -3.96 4.00 17.49
N GLY A 254 -3.77 5.26 17.92
CA GLY A 254 -2.57 5.73 18.61
C GLY A 254 -1.38 6.08 17.71
N ARG A 255 -1.53 6.02 16.38
CA ARG A 255 -0.50 6.47 15.42
C ARG A 255 -1.11 7.42 14.38
N PRO A 256 -0.44 8.53 14.03
CA PRO A 256 -0.88 9.38 12.93
C PRO A 256 -0.82 8.62 11.60
N VAL A 257 -1.90 8.63 10.83
CA VAL A 257 -1.99 8.03 9.50
C VAL A 257 -2.51 9.03 8.49
N LYS A 258 -1.93 9.03 7.29
CA LYS A 258 -2.35 9.93 6.20
C LYS A 258 -3.47 9.26 5.41
N VAL A 259 -4.63 9.88 5.37
CA VAL A 259 -5.82 9.37 4.69
C VAL A 259 -6.56 10.51 3.99
N PRO A 260 -7.27 10.25 2.89
CA PRO A 260 -8.17 11.22 2.30
C PRO A 260 -9.49 11.23 3.08
N ALA A 261 -10.02 12.43 3.33
CA ALA A 261 -11.37 12.66 3.82
C ALA A 261 -12.23 13.29 2.72
N LEU A 262 -13.52 12.96 2.68
CA LEU A 262 -14.47 13.47 1.70
C LEU A 262 -15.19 14.71 2.25
N ARG A 263 -15.11 15.82 1.52
CA ARG A 263 -15.86 17.05 1.81
C ARG A 263 -17.31 16.94 1.33
N ARG A 264 -18.18 17.82 1.83
CA ARG A 264 -19.60 17.89 1.43
C ARG A 264 -19.81 18.13 -0.06
N ASP A 265 -18.89 18.84 -0.70
CA ASP A 265 -18.92 19.13 -2.15
C ASP A 265 -18.42 17.97 -3.03
N GLY A 266 -17.98 16.86 -2.41
CA GLY A 266 -17.44 15.69 -3.08
C GLY A 266 -15.93 15.74 -3.33
N THR A 267 -15.23 16.82 -2.97
CA THR A 267 -13.77 16.90 -3.10
C THR A 267 -13.07 16.12 -1.99
N GLU A 268 -11.94 15.49 -2.30
CA GLU A 268 -11.09 14.83 -1.31
C GLU A 268 -10.09 15.83 -0.72
N VAL A 269 -9.92 15.80 0.61
CA VAL A 269 -8.87 16.54 1.32
C VAL A 269 -7.95 15.53 2.01
N ALA A 270 -6.64 15.66 1.78
CA ALA A 270 -5.65 14.85 2.47
C ALA A 270 -5.54 15.31 3.93
N VAL A 271 -5.71 14.37 4.87
CA VAL A 271 -5.62 14.64 6.30
C VAL A 271 -4.66 13.68 6.98
N GLU A 272 -3.95 14.16 7.97
CA GLU A 272 -3.34 13.33 9.00
C GLU A 272 -4.40 13.04 10.07
N LEU A 273 -4.80 11.78 10.18
CA LEU A 273 -5.77 11.27 11.14
C LEU A 273 -5.04 10.67 12.34
N LEU A 274 -5.38 11.13 13.54
CA LEU A 274 -5.05 10.46 14.79
C LEU A 274 -6.34 9.93 15.42
N LEU A 275 -6.46 8.60 15.51
CA LEU A 275 -7.62 7.94 16.08
C LEU A 275 -7.34 7.52 17.54
N SER A 276 -8.25 7.88 18.44
CA SER A 276 -8.27 7.48 19.85
C SER A 276 -9.62 6.84 20.19
N VAL A 277 -9.64 5.94 21.18
CA VAL A 277 -10.87 5.29 21.66
C VAL A 277 -11.02 5.53 23.15
N PHE A 278 -12.21 5.93 23.55
CA PHE A 278 -12.60 6.17 24.94
C PHE A 278 -13.77 5.27 25.30
N VAL A 279 -13.76 4.75 26.52
CA VAL A 279 -14.90 4.02 27.10
C VAL A 279 -15.33 4.82 28.31
N ASP A 280 -16.60 5.24 28.34
CA ASP A 280 -17.15 5.95 29.51
C ASP A 280 -17.52 4.97 30.64
N ASP A 281 -17.90 5.52 31.79
CA ASP A 281 -18.29 4.72 32.97
C ASP A 281 -19.51 3.83 32.72
N SER A 282 -20.30 4.12 31.68
CA SER A 282 -21.44 3.29 31.25
C SER A 282 -21.04 2.18 30.26
N GLY A 283 -19.77 2.08 29.90
CA GLY A 283 -19.25 1.11 28.93
C GLY A 283 -19.43 1.54 27.47
N ARG A 284 -19.93 2.75 27.19
CA ARG A 284 -20.11 3.23 25.82
C ARG A 284 -18.77 3.62 25.23
N ARG A 285 -18.51 3.09 24.03
CA ARG A 285 -17.29 3.35 23.26
C ARG A 285 -17.47 4.57 22.36
N SER A 286 -16.54 5.50 22.45
CA SER A 286 -16.44 6.67 21.58
C SER A 286 -15.10 6.65 20.83
N PHE A 287 -15.17 6.84 19.52
CA PHE A 287 -14.04 6.94 18.63
C PHE A 287 -13.80 8.41 18.33
N VAL A 288 -12.64 8.93 18.72
CA VAL A 288 -12.27 10.34 18.53
C VAL A 288 -11.21 10.41 17.45
N GLY A 289 -11.57 10.98 16.30
CA GLY A 289 -10.66 11.27 15.21
C GLY A 289 -10.25 12.74 15.23
N SER A 290 -8.96 13.01 15.44
CA SER A 290 -8.37 14.32 15.17
C SER A 290 -7.87 14.35 13.73
N LEU A 291 -8.27 15.38 12.99
CA LEU A 291 -7.96 15.58 11.58
C LEU A 291 -7.08 16.82 11.45
N ARG A 292 -5.95 16.68 10.76
CA ARG A 292 -5.11 17.80 10.37
C ARG A 292 -4.98 17.83 8.86
N GLU A 293 -5.47 18.90 8.24
CA GLU A 293 -5.28 19.09 6.79
C GLU A 293 -3.79 19.10 6.46
N LEU A 294 -3.44 18.30 5.45
CA LEU A 294 -2.14 18.35 4.82
C LEU A 294 -2.26 19.32 3.65
N ALA A 295 -1.23 20.16 3.46
CA ALA A 295 -1.15 21.01 2.28
C ALA A 295 -1.38 20.17 1.02
N HIS A 296 -2.19 20.69 0.10
CA HIS A 296 -2.58 20.02 -1.14
C HIS A 296 -1.34 19.40 -1.80
N ARG A 297 -1.34 18.07 -1.86
CA ARG A 297 -0.31 17.29 -2.52
C ARG A 297 -0.93 16.82 -3.82
N ASP A 298 -0.56 17.44 -4.93
CA ASP A 298 -0.99 16.97 -6.24
C ASP A 298 -0.30 15.62 -6.50
N GLU A 299 -0.99 14.53 -6.14
CA GLU A 299 -0.57 13.17 -6.48
C GLU A 299 -0.41 13.01 -8.00
N THR A 300 -1.23 13.74 -8.76
CA THR A 300 -1.10 13.87 -10.22
C THR A 300 0.25 14.42 -10.63
N ASP A 301 0.74 15.49 -10.00
CA ASP A 301 2.02 16.10 -10.36
C ASP A 301 3.21 15.30 -9.83
N THR A 302 3.05 14.67 -8.65
CA THR A 302 4.02 13.70 -8.10
C THR A 302 4.23 12.54 -9.07
N GLN A 303 3.15 11.95 -9.56
CA GLN A 303 3.19 10.84 -10.52
C GLN A 303 3.77 11.29 -11.87
N ARG A 304 3.34 12.45 -12.38
CA ARG A 304 3.88 13.03 -13.63
C ARG A 304 5.39 13.25 -13.58
N LEU A 305 5.93 13.72 -12.45
CA LEU A 305 7.37 13.91 -12.28
C LEU A 305 8.12 12.57 -12.32
N LEU A 306 7.56 11.53 -11.72
CA LEU A 306 8.15 10.19 -11.76
C LEU A 306 8.10 9.60 -13.17
N ASP A 307 6.96 9.69 -13.86
CA ASP A 307 6.78 9.19 -15.22
C ASP A 307 7.74 9.88 -16.21
N ARG A 308 7.88 11.22 -16.11
CA ARG A 308 8.86 12.01 -16.88
C ARG A 308 10.30 11.59 -16.57
N GLY A 309 10.61 11.34 -15.30
CA GLY A 309 11.92 10.85 -14.89
C GLY A 309 12.24 9.47 -15.47
N LEU A 310 11.28 8.55 -15.47
CA LEU A 310 11.43 7.21 -16.06
C LEU A 310 11.61 7.27 -17.58
N ALA A 311 10.81 8.08 -18.28
CA ALA A 311 10.98 8.32 -19.72
C ALA A 311 12.37 8.89 -20.05
N ALA A 312 12.92 9.75 -19.18
CA ALA A 312 14.28 10.26 -19.34
C ALA A 312 15.35 9.16 -19.23
N VAL A 313 15.13 8.10 -18.43
CA VAL A 313 16.05 6.95 -18.36
C VAL A 313 16.17 6.28 -19.72
N GLU A 314 15.04 6.00 -20.37
CA GLU A 314 14.98 5.35 -21.67
C GLU A 314 15.69 6.19 -22.74
N GLN A 315 15.42 7.50 -22.75
CA GLN A 315 16.05 8.43 -23.69
C GLN A 315 17.57 8.54 -23.46
N ILE A 316 18.01 8.59 -22.20
CA ILE A 316 19.44 8.61 -21.87
C ILE A 316 20.10 7.30 -22.30
N ALA A 317 19.49 6.14 -22.02
CA ALA A 317 20.02 4.85 -22.44
C ALA A 317 20.18 4.77 -23.97
N ALA A 318 19.16 5.20 -24.73
CA ALA A 318 19.23 5.23 -26.19
C ALA A 318 20.35 6.14 -26.72
N ASN A 319 20.52 7.32 -26.12
CA ASN A 319 21.59 8.25 -26.48
C ASN A 319 22.99 7.67 -26.19
N LEU A 320 23.15 6.92 -25.10
CA LEU A 320 24.42 6.29 -24.72
C LEU A 320 24.77 5.09 -25.61
N SER A 321 23.78 4.37 -26.11
CA SER A 321 23.97 3.21 -27.00
C SER A 321 24.10 3.56 -28.49
N SER A 322 23.97 4.84 -28.85
CA SER A 322 24.03 5.28 -30.24
C SER A 322 25.44 5.08 -30.85
N PRO A 323 25.57 4.56 -32.10
CA PRO A 323 26.87 4.41 -32.76
C PRO A 323 27.61 5.75 -32.87
N GLY A 324 28.87 5.78 -32.43
CA GLY A 324 29.68 7.00 -32.42
C GLY A 324 29.40 7.95 -31.25
N ALA A 325 28.60 7.54 -30.25
CA ALA A 325 28.43 8.31 -29.03
C ALA A 325 29.78 8.54 -28.32
N SER A 326 30.04 9.79 -27.94
CA SER A 326 31.22 10.18 -27.18
C SER A 326 31.28 9.45 -25.85
N ARG A 327 32.49 9.03 -25.45
CA ARG A 327 32.77 8.37 -24.16
C ARG A 327 33.27 9.36 -23.09
N ALA A 328 33.38 10.65 -23.43
CA ALA A 328 33.87 11.66 -22.52
C ALA A 328 32.86 11.92 -21.38
N LEU A 329 33.31 11.82 -20.14
CA LEU A 329 32.45 11.89 -18.95
C LEU A 329 31.70 13.23 -18.82
N ASP A 330 32.35 14.34 -19.17
CA ASP A 330 31.76 15.68 -19.12
C ASP A 330 30.61 15.84 -20.12
N GLU A 331 30.80 15.39 -21.36
CA GLU A 331 29.75 15.39 -22.36
C GLU A 331 28.59 14.45 -22.00
N LEU A 332 28.89 13.26 -21.46
CA LEU A 332 27.88 12.28 -21.08
C LEU A 332 27.03 12.79 -19.90
N ALA A 333 27.68 13.30 -18.85
CA ALA A 333 27.00 13.90 -17.71
C ALA A 333 26.21 15.15 -18.11
N GLY A 334 26.76 15.98 -19.00
CA GLY A 334 26.08 17.16 -19.54
C GLY A 334 24.79 16.81 -20.29
N ARG A 335 24.88 15.89 -21.26
CA ARG A 335 23.71 15.44 -22.04
C ARG A 335 22.65 14.76 -21.18
N ALA A 336 23.04 14.00 -20.16
CA ALA A 336 22.11 13.40 -19.21
C ALA A 336 21.38 14.49 -18.39
N GLY A 337 22.11 15.49 -17.92
CA GLY A 337 21.54 16.67 -17.26
C GLY A 337 20.54 17.41 -18.13
N ASP A 338 20.87 17.69 -19.39
CA ASP A 338 19.97 18.36 -20.34
C ASP A 338 18.71 17.54 -20.64
N THR A 339 18.86 16.23 -20.80
CA THR A 339 17.72 15.33 -21.05
C THR A 339 16.76 15.30 -19.87
N LEU A 340 17.29 15.20 -18.66
CA LEU A 340 16.49 15.27 -17.43
C LEU A 340 15.83 16.64 -17.24
N ALA A 341 16.57 17.73 -17.47
CA ALA A 341 16.04 19.09 -17.36
C ALA A 341 14.85 19.29 -18.29
N ARG A 342 14.97 18.90 -19.56
CA ARG A 342 13.86 18.97 -20.52
C ARG A 342 12.69 18.09 -20.13
N ALA A 343 12.94 16.84 -19.74
CA ALA A 343 11.89 15.91 -19.37
C ALA A 343 11.09 16.40 -18.15
N LEU A 344 11.77 16.95 -17.15
CA LEU A 344 11.14 17.48 -15.94
C LEU A 344 10.59 18.90 -16.12
N ALA A 345 10.84 19.54 -17.27
CA ALA A 345 10.58 20.96 -17.53
C ALA A 345 11.32 21.90 -16.55
N TRP A 346 12.51 21.49 -16.11
CA TRP A 346 13.34 22.28 -15.21
C TRP A 346 14.32 23.15 -16.00
N PRO A 347 14.42 24.45 -15.70
CA PRO A 347 15.04 25.42 -16.58
C PRO A 347 16.57 25.46 -16.49
N PHE A 348 17.20 24.70 -15.59
CA PHE A 348 18.65 24.72 -15.43
C PHE A 348 19.25 23.35 -15.09
N ALA A 349 20.35 23.01 -15.74
CA ALA A 349 21.21 21.89 -15.41
C ALA A 349 22.69 22.26 -15.45
N ALA A 350 23.51 21.56 -14.67
CA ALA A 350 24.96 21.67 -14.68
C ALA A 350 25.60 20.29 -14.45
N ALA A 351 26.72 20.03 -15.12
CA ALA A 351 27.55 18.86 -14.84
C ALA A 351 28.87 19.29 -14.23
N TRP A 352 29.20 18.68 -13.10
CA TRP A 352 30.38 18.92 -12.28
C TRP A 352 31.31 17.71 -12.36
N ILE A 353 32.53 17.91 -12.83
CA ILE A 353 33.54 16.86 -12.92
C ILE A 353 34.52 17.01 -11.78
N ILE A 354 34.92 15.88 -11.20
CA ILE A 354 35.95 15.87 -10.16
C ILE A 354 37.31 16.04 -10.85
N ASP A 355 38.01 17.09 -10.45
CA ASP A 355 39.42 17.28 -10.75
C ASP A 355 40.22 16.53 -9.67
N GLU A 356 40.83 15.40 -10.05
CA GLU A 356 41.54 14.52 -9.12
C GLU A 356 42.80 15.18 -8.55
N ASP A 357 43.49 16.00 -9.33
CA ASP A 357 44.72 16.70 -8.90
C ASP A 357 44.38 17.82 -7.90
N ALA A 358 43.35 18.59 -8.19
CA ALA A 358 42.94 19.72 -7.34
C ALA A 358 42.05 19.30 -6.16
N GLN A 359 41.56 18.05 -6.14
CA GLN A 359 40.53 17.55 -5.22
C GLN A 359 39.34 18.51 -5.13
N ARG A 360 38.82 18.94 -6.29
CA ARG A 360 37.70 19.89 -6.39
C ARG A 360 36.77 19.54 -7.54
N LEU A 361 35.48 19.84 -7.36
CA LEU A 361 34.52 19.86 -8.47
C LEU A 361 34.73 21.12 -9.32
N ARG A 362 34.88 20.93 -10.64
CA ARG A 362 34.76 22.00 -11.64
C ARG A 362 33.48 21.81 -12.45
N CYS A 363 32.78 22.89 -12.73
CA CYS A 363 31.66 22.85 -13.66
C CYS A 363 32.21 22.65 -15.09
N ALA A 364 31.90 21.52 -15.72
CA ALA A 364 32.32 21.21 -17.09
C ALA A 364 31.22 21.50 -18.12
N HIS A 365 29.96 21.40 -17.71
CA HIS A 365 28.80 21.69 -18.56
C HIS A 365 27.80 22.58 -17.85
N ILE A 366 27.15 23.44 -18.62
CA ILE A 366 25.96 24.19 -18.22
C ILE A 366 24.93 23.96 -19.31
N GLY A 367 23.74 23.52 -18.92
CA GLY A 367 22.71 23.07 -19.82
C GLY A 367 22.07 24.17 -20.66
N GLU A 368 21.38 23.76 -21.73
CA GLU A 368 20.79 24.64 -22.75
C GLU A 368 19.78 25.64 -22.17
N GLY A 369 19.03 25.25 -21.12
CA GLY A 369 18.08 26.15 -20.44
C GLY A 369 18.74 27.32 -19.69
N ALA A 370 20.05 27.26 -19.45
CA ALA A 370 20.80 28.30 -18.74
C ALA A 370 20.97 29.60 -19.54
N ASP A 371 20.65 29.62 -20.83
CA ASP A 371 20.60 30.85 -21.63
C ASP A 371 19.60 31.87 -21.06
N ARG A 372 18.58 31.38 -20.33
CA ARG A 372 17.65 32.22 -19.56
C ARG A 372 18.31 32.88 -18.33
N TYR A 373 19.48 32.39 -17.92
CA TYR A 373 20.19 32.79 -16.69
C TYR A 373 21.71 33.00 -16.93
N PRO A 374 22.13 33.88 -17.86
CA PRO A 374 23.52 33.97 -18.30
C PRO A 374 24.47 34.36 -17.15
N ALA A 375 24.05 35.26 -16.26
CA ALA A 375 24.83 35.67 -15.09
C ALA A 375 25.00 34.53 -14.07
N PHE A 376 23.93 33.78 -13.81
CA PHE A 376 23.97 32.63 -12.90
C PHE A 376 24.81 31.48 -13.48
N GLY A 377 24.66 31.19 -14.77
CA GLY A 377 25.47 30.20 -15.49
C GLY A 377 26.96 30.56 -15.46
N ALA A 378 27.32 31.81 -15.74
CA ALA A 378 28.71 32.28 -15.67
C ALA A 378 29.31 32.13 -14.26
N MET A 379 28.55 32.52 -13.22
CA MET A 379 29.00 32.36 -11.84
C MET A 379 29.15 30.89 -11.46
N THR A 380 28.25 30.03 -11.94
CA THR A 380 28.30 28.58 -11.72
C THR A 380 29.55 27.96 -12.37
N ARG A 381 29.91 28.36 -13.60
CA ARG A 381 31.14 27.89 -14.28
C ARG A 381 32.43 28.21 -13.52
N GLN A 382 32.45 29.35 -12.84
CA GLN A 382 33.61 29.83 -12.08
C GLN A 382 33.78 29.12 -10.73
N GLN A 383 32.76 28.44 -10.21
CA GLN A 383 32.83 27.77 -8.92
C GLN A 383 33.84 26.61 -8.92
N ARG A 384 34.51 26.45 -7.77
CA ARG A 384 35.35 25.29 -7.46
C ARG A 384 34.95 24.79 -6.08
N LEU A 385 34.27 23.66 -6.03
CA LEU A 385 33.65 23.15 -4.80
C LEU A 385 34.49 22.01 -4.22
N VAL A 386 34.67 22.03 -2.90
CA VAL A 386 35.28 20.92 -2.14
C VAL A 386 34.19 19.93 -1.69
N PRO A 387 34.54 18.72 -1.23
CA PRO A 387 33.55 17.80 -0.66
C PRO A 387 32.75 18.46 0.47
N GLY A 388 31.43 18.29 0.47
CA GLY A 388 30.49 18.88 1.43
C GLY A 388 30.07 20.34 1.14
N ALA A 389 30.76 21.07 0.24
CA ALA A 389 30.46 22.47 -0.06
C ALA A 389 29.41 22.62 -1.17
N GLY A 390 28.29 23.28 -0.87
CA GLY A 390 27.19 23.39 -1.82
C GLY A 390 26.49 22.06 -2.09
N LEU A 391 25.40 22.10 -2.84
CA LEU A 391 24.67 20.88 -3.21
C LEU A 391 25.55 19.86 -3.96
N PRO A 392 26.35 20.24 -4.99
CA PRO A 392 27.20 19.28 -5.69
C PRO A 392 28.28 18.67 -4.79
N GLY A 393 28.90 19.47 -3.91
CA GLY A 393 29.92 18.98 -2.97
C GLY A 393 29.34 17.99 -1.95
N ARG A 394 28.11 18.20 -1.47
CA ARG A 394 27.41 17.24 -0.58
C ARG A 394 27.14 15.91 -1.27
N VAL A 395 26.73 15.94 -2.54
CA VAL A 395 26.52 14.72 -3.33
C VAL A 395 27.83 14.00 -3.60
N TRP A 396 28.92 14.73 -3.86
CA TRP A 396 30.24 14.13 -3.98
C TRP A 396 30.69 13.45 -2.68
N GLN A 397 30.57 14.13 -1.54
CA GLN A 397 30.98 13.58 -0.24
C GLN A 397 30.14 12.36 0.18
N SER A 398 28.82 12.42 -0.02
CA SER A 398 27.90 11.36 0.41
C SER A 398 27.80 10.21 -0.59
N GLY A 399 28.09 10.47 -1.86
CA GLY A 399 27.83 9.54 -2.96
C GLY A 399 26.35 9.19 -3.15
N ARG A 400 25.42 10.04 -2.67
CA ARG A 400 23.97 9.84 -2.76
C ARG A 400 23.29 11.07 -3.38
N PRO A 401 22.15 10.90 -4.07
CA PRO A 401 21.33 12.04 -4.49
C PRO A 401 20.92 12.92 -3.30
N ALA A 402 20.81 14.22 -3.53
CA ALA A 402 20.40 15.19 -2.52
C ALA A 402 19.42 16.21 -3.10
N TRP A 403 18.44 16.61 -2.28
CA TRP A 403 17.38 17.56 -2.61
C TRP A 403 17.39 18.74 -1.64
N ILE A 404 17.17 19.94 -2.18
CA ILE A 404 16.94 21.18 -1.43
C ILE A 404 15.51 21.63 -1.75
N PRO A 405 14.56 21.51 -0.80
CA PRO A 405 13.18 21.95 -0.99
C PRO A 405 13.07 23.47 -1.21
N ASP A 406 13.87 24.27 -0.50
CA ASP A 406 13.94 25.71 -0.70
C ASP A 406 15.39 26.20 -0.53
N ILE A 407 15.96 26.76 -1.61
CA ILE A 407 17.31 27.35 -1.64
C ILE A 407 17.44 28.50 -0.65
N ALA A 408 16.35 29.24 -0.38
CA ALA A 408 16.36 30.34 0.59
C ALA A 408 16.60 29.86 2.03
N ALA A 409 16.26 28.61 2.33
CA ALA A 409 16.46 28.01 3.65
C ALA A 409 17.78 27.24 3.80
N ASP A 410 18.53 27.01 2.70
CA ASP A 410 19.78 26.24 2.74
C ASP A 410 21.00 27.15 2.96
N ALA A 411 21.55 27.10 4.17
CA ALA A 411 22.74 27.87 4.54
C ALA A 411 24.03 27.40 3.82
N ASN A 412 24.03 26.21 3.22
CA ASN A 412 25.17 25.62 2.52
C ASN A 412 24.87 25.54 1.01
N PHE A 413 24.43 26.66 0.44
CA PHE A 413 24.28 26.84 -1.00
C PHE A 413 25.02 28.14 -1.43
N PRO A 414 26.32 28.08 -1.76
CA PRO A 414 27.21 29.24 -1.93
C PRO A 414 26.74 30.31 -2.93
N ARG A 415 25.81 29.97 -3.83
CA ARG A 415 25.25 30.85 -4.86
C ARG A 415 23.76 31.17 -4.66
N ALA A 416 23.22 30.98 -3.46
CA ALA A 416 21.79 31.13 -3.15
C ALA A 416 21.25 32.50 -3.57
N ALA A 417 21.93 33.58 -3.19
CA ALA A 417 21.49 34.94 -3.52
C ALA A 417 21.37 35.18 -5.03
N ALA A 418 22.23 34.56 -5.85
CA ALA A 418 22.13 34.69 -7.31
C ALA A 418 21.03 33.80 -7.89
N ALA A 419 20.88 32.56 -7.41
CA ALA A 419 19.81 31.66 -7.82
C ALA A 419 18.43 32.31 -7.57
N LEU A 420 18.22 32.84 -6.37
CA LEU A 420 16.98 33.48 -5.95
C LEU A 420 16.66 34.76 -6.74
N ARG A 421 17.66 35.58 -7.09
CA ARG A 421 17.46 36.76 -7.97
C ARG A 421 16.92 36.38 -9.35
N HIS A 422 17.16 35.16 -9.79
CA HIS A 422 16.71 34.63 -11.06
C HIS A 422 15.47 33.73 -10.92
N GLY A 423 14.84 33.70 -9.74
CA GLY A 423 13.62 32.96 -9.48
C GLY A 423 13.81 31.47 -9.24
N LEU A 424 15.04 30.94 -9.22
CA LEU A 424 15.29 29.54 -8.90
C LEU A 424 15.04 29.30 -7.40
N ARG A 425 14.19 28.33 -7.08
CA ARG A 425 13.67 28.07 -5.73
C ARG A 425 14.16 26.77 -5.14
N SER A 426 14.35 25.73 -5.93
CA SER A 426 14.72 24.41 -5.42
C SER A 426 15.80 23.76 -6.28
N ALA A 427 16.55 22.82 -5.70
CA ALA A 427 17.72 22.23 -6.34
C ALA A 427 17.88 20.74 -6.02
N LEU A 428 18.24 19.97 -7.03
CA LEU A 428 18.47 18.52 -6.96
C LEU A 428 19.85 18.22 -7.52
N ALA A 429 20.57 17.26 -6.93
CA ALA A 429 21.77 16.73 -7.55
C ALA A 429 21.92 15.24 -7.31
N PHE A 430 22.61 14.56 -8.22
CA PHE A 430 22.89 13.13 -8.11
C PHE A 430 24.29 12.78 -8.63
N PRO A 431 24.93 11.72 -8.08
CA PRO A 431 26.28 11.34 -8.46
C PRO A 431 26.25 10.46 -9.73
N VAL A 432 27.23 10.66 -10.60
CA VAL A 432 27.56 9.75 -11.70
C VAL A 432 28.66 8.81 -11.22
N LYS A 433 28.48 7.50 -11.37
CA LYS A 433 29.37 6.46 -10.81
C LYS A 433 29.54 5.31 -11.79
N ALA A 434 30.74 4.75 -11.90
CA ALA A 434 30.97 3.53 -12.72
C ALA A 434 30.15 2.33 -12.21
N ASN A 435 29.93 2.23 -10.90
CA ASN A 435 29.11 1.19 -10.28
C ASN A 435 28.39 1.73 -9.03
N PRO A 436 27.32 1.06 -8.54
CA PRO A 436 26.51 1.57 -7.43
C PRO A 436 27.28 1.84 -6.13
N SER A 437 28.29 1.01 -5.82
CA SER A 437 29.16 1.13 -4.64
C SER A 437 30.36 2.06 -4.83
N GLY A 438 30.61 2.52 -6.06
CA GLY A 438 31.78 3.29 -6.42
C GLY A 438 31.75 4.73 -5.91
N GLN A 439 32.92 5.36 -5.93
CA GLN A 439 33.03 6.79 -5.70
C GLN A 439 32.40 7.57 -6.88
N PRO A 440 31.79 8.74 -6.62
CA PRO A 440 31.35 9.62 -7.70
C PRO A 440 32.53 9.99 -8.60
N LEU A 441 32.28 10.02 -9.92
CA LEU A 441 33.19 10.53 -10.95
C LEU A 441 32.76 11.94 -11.40
N ALA A 442 31.45 12.18 -11.37
CA ALA A 442 30.85 13.47 -11.64
C ALA A 442 29.59 13.66 -10.78
N VAL A 443 29.06 14.87 -10.78
CA VAL A 443 27.77 15.21 -10.18
C VAL A 443 26.95 15.99 -11.19
N VAL A 444 25.70 15.57 -11.40
CA VAL A 444 24.73 16.34 -12.18
C VAL A 444 23.82 17.08 -11.22
N GLU A 445 23.60 18.36 -11.48
CA GLU A 445 22.74 19.25 -10.69
C GLU A 445 21.65 19.82 -11.59
N LEU A 446 20.42 19.87 -11.08
CA LEU A 446 19.27 20.51 -11.73
C LEU A 446 18.60 21.50 -10.77
N LEU A 447 18.08 22.60 -11.30
CA LEU A 447 17.37 23.61 -10.52
C LEU A 447 16.03 23.94 -11.17
N THR A 448 15.03 24.23 -10.32
CA THR A 448 13.69 24.65 -10.71
C THR A 448 13.30 25.98 -10.05
N ASP A 449 12.44 26.76 -10.72
CA ASP A 449 11.81 27.97 -10.21
C ASP A 449 10.56 27.69 -9.36
N GLU A 450 10.16 26.42 -9.25
CA GLU A 450 9.04 25.98 -8.43
C GLU A 450 9.49 25.45 -7.05
N LEU A 451 8.63 25.62 -6.04
CA LEU A 451 8.76 24.89 -4.77
C LEU A 451 8.03 23.56 -4.90
N ILE A 452 8.78 22.46 -4.96
CA ILE A 452 8.23 21.12 -5.20
C ILE A 452 8.61 20.19 -4.05
N ASP A 453 7.68 19.33 -3.61
CA ASP A 453 8.04 18.17 -2.78
C ASP A 453 8.46 17.00 -3.67
N LEU A 454 9.73 16.63 -3.63
CA LEU A 454 10.29 15.62 -4.53
C LEU A 454 9.75 14.21 -4.22
N PRO A 455 9.22 13.46 -5.21
CA PRO A 455 8.81 12.07 -4.99
C PRO A 455 10.01 11.20 -4.60
N ALA A 456 9.85 10.35 -3.57
CA ALA A 456 10.93 9.46 -3.12
C ALA A 456 11.42 8.51 -4.23
N GLY A 457 10.51 8.07 -5.11
CA GLY A 457 10.83 7.24 -6.28
C GLY A 457 11.78 7.93 -7.27
N LEU A 458 11.72 9.25 -7.41
CA LEU A 458 12.56 9.99 -8.36
C LEU A 458 14.04 9.91 -7.96
N LEU A 459 14.38 9.92 -6.66
CA LEU A 459 15.77 9.74 -6.21
C LEU A 459 16.36 8.38 -6.64
N THR A 460 15.53 7.34 -6.67
CA THR A 460 15.93 6.01 -7.16
C THR A 460 16.20 6.05 -8.66
N VAL A 461 15.35 6.72 -9.44
CA VAL A 461 15.53 6.92 -10.88
C VAL A 461 16.85 7.64 -11.18
N LEU A 462 17.14 8.73 -10.46
CA LEU A 462 18.38 9.49 -10.64
C LEU A 462 19.64 8.66 -10.34
N ARG A 463 19.57 7.77 -9.33
CA ARG A 463 20.67 6.85 -9.04
C ARG A 463 20.91 5.89 -10.21
N THR A 464 19.84 5.37 -10.83
CA THR A 464 19.95 4.52 -12.03
C THR A 464 20.61 5.26 -13.18
N ILE A 465 20.19 6.50 -13.43
CA ILE A 465 20.79 7.36 -14.47
C ILE A 465 22.27 7.60 -14.19
N GLY A 466 22.63 7.94 -12.95
CA GLY A 466 24.02 8.17 -12.55
C GLY A 466 24.94 6.96 -12.78
N VAL A 467 24.43 5.74 -12.54
CA VAL A 467 25.18 4.50 -12.80
C VAL A 467 25.27 4.21 -14.31
N LEU A 468 24.16 4.38 -15.03
CA LEU A 468 24.11 4.17 -16.47
C LEU A 468 25.10 5.06 -17.23
N VAL A 469 25.13 6.36 -16.88
CA VAL A 469 26.06 7.34 -17.46
C VAL A 469 27.50 7.01 -17.09
N GLY A 470 27.77 6.65 -15.83
CA GLY A 470 29.12 6.33 -15.37
C GLY A 470 29.69 5.06 -15.98
N ALA A 471 28.89 4.00 -16.11
CA ALA A 471 29.28 2.77 -16.78
C ALA A 471 29.55 2.96 -18.29
N ALA A 472 28.87 3.92 -18.93
CA ALA A 472 29.15 4.25 -20.33
C ALA A 472 30.50 4.97 -20.49
N ALA A 473 30.87 5.83 -19.55
CA ALA A 473 32.14 6.55 -19.54
C ALA A 473 33.33 5.65 -19.15
N ASP A 474 33.13 4.76 -18.17
CA ASP A 474 34.12 3.79 -17.70
C ASP A 474 33.48 2.39 -17.59
N PRO A 475 33.55 1.57 -18.65
CA PRO A 475 32.92 0.25 -18.69
C PRO A 475 33.57 -0.79 -17.75
N GLY A 476 34.60 -0.42 -16.99
CA GLY A 476 35.37 -1.33 -16.17
C GLY A 476 36.19 -2.34 -16.99
N PRO A 477 36.96 -3.23 -16.33
CA PRO A 477 37.61 -4.34 -17.02
C PRO A 477 36.50 -5.28 -17.51
N GLY A 478 36.33 -5.40 -18.84
CA GLY A 478 35.38 -6.33 -19.43
C GLY A 478 35.61 -7.78 -18.95
N PRO A 479 34.61 -8.66 -19.03
CA PRO A 479 34.82 -10.08 -18.75
C PRO A 479 35.94 -10.58 -19.66
N GLY A 480 37.05 -11.01 -19.05
CA GLY A 480 38.29 -11.33 -19.73
C GLY A 480 38.09 -12.26 -20.91
N ALA A 481 38.68 -11.89 -22.05
CA ALA A 481 38.93 -12.81 -23.14
C ALA A 481 39.61 -14.08 -22.59
N PRO A 482 39.23 -15.29 -23.07
CA PRO A 482 39.87 -16.52 -22.62
C PRO A 482 41.37 -16.46 -22.97
N PRO A 483 42.26 -16.99 -22.11
CA PRO A 483 43.69 -16.90 -22.33
C PRO A 483 44.04 -17.66 -23.61
N THR A 484 44.57 -16.93 -24.60
CA THR A 484 45.16 -17.51 -25.79
C THR A 484 46.36 -18.35 -25.38
N ALA A 485 46.30 -19.64 -25.66
CA ALA A 485 47.40 -20.57 -25.52
C ALA A 485 48.58 -20.15 -26.41
N GLY A 486 49.77 -20.01 -25.84
CA GLY A 486 51.00 -19.95 -26.61
C GLY A 486 52.12 -19.16 -25.94
N GLY A 487 53.10 -19.86 -25.38
CA GLY A 487 54.43 -19.30 -25.10
C GLY A 487 55.06 -19.70 -23.76
N ARG A 488 55.63 -20.91 -23.68
CA ARG A 488 56.87 -21.12 -22.91
C ARG A 488 58.06 -20.68 -23.79
N PRO A 489 59.28 -20.38 -23.28
CA PRO A 489 59.89 -20.88 -22.03
C PRO A 489 60.80 -19.87 -21.26
N GLY A 490 61.32 -20.30 -20.08
CA GLY A 490 62.74 -20.05 -19.72
C GLY A 490 63.07 -19.46 -18.34
N GLY A 491 63.70 -20.28 -17.47
CA GLY A 491 64.72 -19.97 -16.43
C GLY A 491 64.31 -19.07 -15.25
N THR A 492 64.71 -19.24 -13.99
CA THR A 492 65.62 -20.13 -13.23
C THR A 492 65.31 -19.87 -11.74
N PRO A 493 65.66 -20.78 -10.80
CA PRO A 493 65.24 -20.68 -9.40
C PRO A 493 66.29 -19.99 -8.51
N ARG A 494 65.84 -19.27 -7.47
CA ARG A 494 66.64 -18.90 -6.28
C ARG A 494 65.68 -18.58 -5.13
N SER A 495 65.54 -19.50 -4.17
CA SER A 495 66.20 -19.53 -2.83
C SER A 495 65.42 -18.75 -1.76
N GLY A 496 64.95 -19.46 -0.72
CA GLY A 496 64.18 -18.95 0.44
C GLY A 496 65.00 -18.09 1.43
N PRO A 497 64.72 -18.07 2.76
CA PRO A 497 63.86 -18.97 3.55
C PRO A 497 62.98 -18.29 4.64
N GLY A 498 62.18 -19.10 5.34
CA GLY A 498 62.07 -19.04 6.81
C GLY A 498 60.85 -18.33 7.40
N GLY A 499 60.10 -19.05 8.24
CA GLY A 499 59.10 -18.45 9.13
C GLY A 499 58.04 -19.42 9.60
N GLU A 500 58.42 -20.38 10.44
CA GLU A 500 57.56 -21.32 11.13
C GLU A 500 56.50 -20.64 12.02
N ALA A 501 55.31 -21.24 12.05
CA ALA A 501 54.36 -21.14 13.16
C ALA A 501 54.91 -21.93 14.38
N PRO A 502 54.32 -21.82 15.61
CA PRO A 502 53.16 -22.67 15.87
C PRO A 502 52.14 -22.19 16.93
N GLN A 503 50.91 -22.68 16.74
CA GLN A 503 49.97 -23.27 17.72
C GLN A 503 49.57 -22.48 18.99
N ARG A 504 48.28 -22.11 19.06
CA ARG A 504 47.26 -22.88 19.80
C ARG A 504 45.85 -22.54 19.33
#